data_AF-A0A2J8XZN3-F1
#
_entry.id   AF-A0A2J8XZN3-F1
#
_cell.length_a   1.000
_cell.length_b   1.000
_cell.length_c   1.000
_cell.angle_alpha   90.00
_cell.angle_beta   90.00
_cell.angle_gamma   90.00
#
_symmetry.space_group_name_H-M   'P 1'
#
loop_
_entity.id
_entity.type
_entity.pdbx_description
1 polymer ?
#
loop_
_entity_poly.entity_id
_entity_poly.type
_entity_poly.pdbx_seq_one_letter_code
_entity_poly.pdbx_strand_id
1 'polypeptide(L)'
;MKCEHCTRKECSKKTKTDDQENVSADAPSPAQENGEKGEFHKLADAKIFLSDCLACDSCVTAEEGVQLSQQNAKDFFRVLNLNKKCDTSKHKVLVVSVCPQSLPYFAAKFNLSVTDASRRLCGFLKSLGVHYVFDTTIAADFSILESQKEFVRRYRQHSEEERTLPMLTSACPGWVRYAERVLGRPITAHLCTAKSPQQVMGSLVKDYFARQQNLSPEKIFHVIVAPCYDKKLEALQESFPPALHGSRGADCVLTSGESQAW
;
A
#
# COMPACT_ATOMS: atom_id res chain seq x y z
N MET A 1 -27.24 -10.44 10.62
CA MET A 1 -26.90 -10.92 11.98
C MET A 1 -26.39 -9.72 12.78
N LYS A 2 -27.04 -9.37 13.90
CA LYS A 2 -26.58 -8.27 14.78
C LYS A 2 -25.50 -8.85 15.70
N CYS A 3 -24.33 -8.21 15.73
CA CYS A 3 -23.22 -8.59 16.60
C CYS A 3 -23.56 -8.14 18.04
N GLU A 4 -23.76 -9.10 18.96
CA GLU A 4 -24.15 -8.83 20.36
C GLU A 4 -23.03 -8.18 21.20
N HIS A 5 -21.81 -8.09 20.66
CA HIS A 5 -20.68 -7.42 21.31
C HIS A 5 -20.33 -6.04 20.73
N CYS A 6 -21.16 -5.49 19.85
CA CYS A 6 -20.95 -4.14 19.34
C CYS A 6 -21.41 -3.09 20.37
N THR A 7 -20.45 -2.43 21.05
CA THR A 7 -20.74 -1.33 21.99
C THR A 7 -21.10 0.00 21.29
N ARG A 8 -21.08 0.04 19.95
CA ARG A 8 -21.53 1.21 19.18
C ARG A 8 -23.04 1.14 18.94
N LYS A 9 -23.76 2.15 19.45
CA LYS A 9 -25.22 2.29 19.28
C LYS A 9 -25.64 2.59 17.84
N GLU A 10 -24.73 3.02 16.98
CA GLU A 10 -25.00 3.25 15.56
C GLU A 10 -23.85 2.76 14.69
N CYS A 11 -24.18 1.92 13.71
CA CYS A 11 -23.29 1.63 12.59
C CYS A 11 -23.52 2.77 11.58
N SER A 12 -22.67 3.78 11.60
CA SER A 12 -22.77 4.93 10.70
C SER A 12 -22.71 4.42 9.26
N LYS A 13 -23.83 4.52 8.52
CA LYS A 13 -23.75 4.49 7.06
C LYS A 13 -22.79 5.62 6.67
N LYS A 14 -21.72 5.31 5.93
CA LYS A 14 -20.83 6.34 5.38
C LYS A 14 -21.68 7.26 4.49
N THR A 15 -21.99 8.44 5.00
CA THR A 15 -22.52 9.53 4.19
C THR A 15 -21.31 10.14 3.49
N LYS A 16 -21.31 10.20 2.15
CA LYS A 16 -20.30 10.94 1.40
C LYS A 16 -20.35 12.40 1.84
N THR A 17 -19.30 12.86 2.51
CA THR A 17 -19.07 14.28 2.75
C THR A 17 -18.48 14.87 1.47
N ASP A 18 -19.24 15.74 0.80
CA ASP A 18 -18.71 16.61 -0.26
C ASP A 18 -17.91 17.73 0.42
N ASP A 19 -16.59 17.58 0.49
CA ASP A 19 -15.70 18.68 0.85
C ASP A 19 -15.42 19.52 -0.41
N GLN A 20 -16.12 20.65 -0.52
CA GLN A 20 -15.84 21.69 -1.49
C GLN A 20 -14.56 22.44 -1.08
N GLU A 21 -13.47 22.24 -1.81
CA GLU A 21 -12.38 23.22 -1.88
C GLU A 21 -12.35 23.90 -3.24
N ASN A 22 -12.47 25.23 -3.19
CA ASN A 22 -12.41 26.18 -4.29
C ASN A 22 -11.10 26.07 -5.10
N VAL A 23 -11.21 25.86 -6.41
CA VAL A 23 -10.20 26.32 -7.38
C VAL A 23 -10.92 26.89 -8.60
N SER A 24 -10.80 28.20 -8.79
CA SER A 24 -11.13 28.91 -10.01
C SER A 24 -9.96 28.87 -11.00
N ALA A 25 -10.24 28.53 -12.27
CA ALA A 25 -9.64 29.15 -13.47
C ALA A 25 -10.17 28.48 -14.75
N ASP A 26 -10.72 29.30 -15.65
CA ASP A 26 -11.07 29.01 -17.04
C ASP A 26 -9.89 28.48 -17.88
N ALA A 27 -10.15 27.47 -18.72
CA ALA A 27 -9.57 27.28 -20.06
C ALA A 27 -10.19 26.04 -20.77
N PRO A 28 -10.25 26.00 -22.13
CA PRO A 28 -11.32 25.35 -22.88
C PRO A 28 -11.12 23.87 -23.22
N SER A 29 -12.24 23.15 -23.22
CA SER A 29 -12.37 21.73 -23.60
C SER A 29 -12.16 21.50 -25.10
N PRO A 30 -11.39 20.48 -25.53
CA PRO A 30 -11.53 19.92 -26.88
C PRO A 30 -12.56 18.79 -26.88
N ALA A 31 -13.54 18.95 -27.77
CA ALA A 31 -14.42 17.98 -28.44
C ALA A 31 -14.65 16.60 -27.77
N GLN A 32 -15.90 16.37 -27.37
CA GLN A 32 -16.45 15.05 -27.06
C GLN A 32 -16.46 14.15 -28.30
N GLU A 33 -15.66 13.08 -28.29
CA GLU A 33 -15.99 11.86 -29.03
C GLU A 33 -16.79 10.93 -28.10
N ASN A 34 -18.07 10.76 -28.43
CA ASN A 34 -18.98 9.80 -27.79
C ASN A 34 -18.59 8.37 -28.20
N GLY A 35 -17.59 7.81 -27.54
CA GLY A 35 -17.46 6.37 -27.35
C GLY A 35 -17.92 6.03 -25.94
N GLU A 36 -18.88 5.12 -25.77
CA GLU A 36 -19.24 4.61 -24.45
C GLU A 36 -17.99 3.97 -23.81
N LYS A 37 -17.29 4.75 -22.98
CA LYS A 37 -16.14 4.25 -22.22
C LYS A 37 -16.64 3.05 -21.39
N GLY A 38 -16.02 1.89 -21.60
CA GLY A 38 -16.35 0.68 -20.84
C GLY A 38 -16.31 0.93 -19.34
N GLU A 39 -17.11 0.19 -18.57
CA GLU A 39 -17.27 0.37 -17.12
C GLU A 39 -15.94 0.45 -16.35
N PHE A 40 -14.94 -0.33 -16.78
CA PHE A 40 -13.58 -0.29 -16.23
C PHE A 40 -12.86 1.04 -16.41
N HIS A 41 -13.04 1.74 -17.54
CA HIS A 41 -12.46 3.08 -17.73
C HIS A 41 -13.09 4.10 -16.78
N LYS A 42 -14.42 4.03 -16.60
CA LYS A 42 -15.14 4.89 -15.65
C LYS A 42 -14.65 4.66 -14.21
N LEU A 43 -14.39 3.41 -13.84
CA LEU A 43 -13.85 3.06 -12.52
C LEU A 43 -12.38 3.48 -12.34
N ALA A 44 -11.56 3.42 -13.39
CA ALA A 44 -10.16 3.87 -13.33
C ALA A 44 -10.02 5.40 -13.21
N ASP A 45 -11.02 6.13 -13.73
CA ASP A 45 -11.10 7.59 -13.63
C ASP A 45 -11.69 8.06 -12.28
N ALA A 46 -12.32 7.16 -11.51
CA ALA A 46 -12.84 7.48 -10.19
C ALA A 46 -11.71 7.78 -9.20
N LYS A 47 -11.83 8.89 -8.47
CA LYS A 47 -10.92 9.19 -7.35
C LYS A 47 -11.28 8.30 -6.16
N ILE A 48 -10.30 7.55 -5.69
CA ILE A 48 -10.38 6.77 -4.46
C ILE A 48 -9.80 7.65 -3.35
N PHE A 49 -10.50 7.75 -2.23
CA PHE A 49 -10.08 8.51 -1.06
C PHE A 49 -9.78 7.59 0.13
N LEU A 50 -9.09 8.12 1.14
CA LEU A 50 -8.88 7.40 2.40
C LEU A 50 -10.22 7.04 3.06
N SER A 51 -11.23 7.90 2.93
CA SER A 51 -12.59 7.67 3.43
C SER A 51 -13.29 6.49 2.75
N ASP A 52 -12.82 6.01 1.60
CA ASP A 52 -13.32 4.78 0.97
C ASP A 52 -12.76 3.51 1.61
N CYS A 53 -11.66 3.62 2.37
CA CYS A 53 -11.01 2.48 3.00
C CYS A 53 -11.77 1.94 4.21
N LEU A 54 -11.48 0.70 4.62
CA LEU A 54 -12.06 0.10 5.82
C LEU A 54 -11.58 0.80 7.10
N ALA A 55 -10.51 1.57 7.02
CA ALA A 55 -10.15 2.55 8.04
C ALA A 55 -11.24 3.63 8.13
N CYS A 56 -12.04 3.58 9.19
CA CYS A 56 -13.00 4.62 9.54
C CYS A 56 -12.29 5.92 10.00
N ASP A 57 -12.98 7.07 10.03
CA ASP A 57 -12.40 8.33 10.53
C ASP A 57 -11.96 8.25 12.01
N SER A 58 -12.62 7.39 12.80
CA SER A 58 -12.20 7.06 14.17
C SER A 58 -11.08 6.01 14.24
N CYS A 59 -10.70 5.45 13.10
CA CYS A 59 -9.67 4.45 12.95
C CYS A 59 -8.34 5.06 12.52
N VAL A 60 -8.21 6.36 12.26
CA VAL A 60 -6.94 7.05 11.92
C VAL A 60 -6.76 8.21 12.89
N THR A 61 -5.62 8.31 13.59
CA THR A 61 -5.34 9.45 14.46
C THR A 61 -4.99 10.69 13.64
N ALA A 62 -5.08 11.88 14.24
CA ALA A 62 -4.70 13.12 13.57
C ALA A 62 -3.23 13.07 13.10
N GLU A 63 -2.32 12.50 13.90
CA GLU A 63 -0.91 12.35 13.53
C GLU A 63 -0.74 11.37 12.35
N GLU A 64 -1.41 10.23 12.39
CA GLU A 64 -1.40 9.27 11.28
C GLU A 64 -1.94 9.92 9.99
N GLY A 65 -2.99 10.75 10.09
CA GLY A 65 -3.53 11.51 8.96
C GLY A 65 -2.52 12.46 8.31
N VAL A 66 -1.75 13.19 9.13
CA VAL A 66 -0.65 14.06 8.64
C VAL A 66 0.46 13.23 7.97
N GLN A 67 0.84 12.09 8.56
CA GLN A 67 1.89 11.25 7.98
C GLN A 67 1.44 10.54 6.69
N LEU A 68 0.16 10.19 6.57
CA LEU A 68 -0.42 9.67 5.33
C LEU A 68 -0.40 10.71 4.21
N SER A 69 -0.74 11.96 4.53
CA SER A 69 -0.73 13.04 3.53
C SER A 69 0.68 13.36 3.05
N GLN A 70 1.72 13.11 3.87
CA GLN A 70 3.13 13.23 3.48
C GLN A 70 3.61 12.10 2.54
N GLN A 71 3.00 10.92 2.60
CA GLN A 71 3.28 9.83 1.66
C GLN A 71 2.63 10.12 0.30
N ASN A 72 3.22 11.02 -0.46
CA ASN A 72 2.69 11.49 -1.73
C ASN A 72 3.78 11.63 -2.79
N ALA A 73 3.37 11.90 -4.04
CA ALA A 73 4.27 12.01 -5.17
C ALA A 73 5.32 13.13 -5.00
N LYS A 74 5.02 14.21 -4.27
CA LYS A 74 5.95 15.32 -4.05
C LYS A 74 7.19 14.86 -3.29
N ASP A 75 7.03 13.97 -2.32
CA ASP A 75 8.16 13.41 -1.56
C ASP A 75 9.06 12.53 -2.43
N PHE A 76 8.46 11.73 -3.32
CA PHE A 76 9.20 10.97 -4.33
C PHE A 76 9.96 11.89 -5.30
N PHE A 77 9.30 12.89 -5.87
CA PHE A 77 9.93 13.86 -6.77
C PHE A 77 10.97 14.73 -6.07
N ARG A 78 10.81 15.03 -4.78
CA ARG A 78 11.83 15.71 -3.98
C ARG A 78 13.12 14.92 -3.98
N VAL A 79 13.07 13.61 -3.71
CA VAL A 79 14.27 12.76 -3.70
C VAL A 79 14.87 12.63 -5.10
N LEU A 80 14.05 12.45 -6.14
CA LEU A 80 14.52 12.46 -7.53
C LEU A 80 15.25 13.76 -7.89
N ASN A 81 14.68 14.91 -7.54
CA ASN A 81 15.28 16.22 -7.83
C ASN A 81 16.55 16.48 -7.02
N LEU A 82 16.63 15.97 -5.79
CA LEU A 82 17.86 16.02 -4.99
C LEU A 82 18.98 15.19 -5.65
N ASN A 83 18.65 14.01 -6.17
CA ASN A 83 19.62 13.17 -6.89
C ASN A 83 20.11 13.79 -8.22
N LYS A 84 19.32 14.66 -8.85
CA LYS A 84 19.76 15.41 -10.04
C LYS A 84 20.80 16.49 -9.73
N LYS A 85 20.95 16.89 -8.46
CA LYS A 85 21.98 17.87 -8.05
C LYS A 85 23.34 17.20 -7.92
N CYS A 86 24.42 17.98 -8.07
CA CYS A 86 25.79 17.48 -8.06
C CYS A 86 26.29 16.98 -6.68
N ASP A 87 25.52 17.13 -5.60
CA ASP A 87 25.93 16.70 -4.26
C ASP A 87 25.66 15.20 -4.06
N THR A 88 26.64 14.39 -4.44
CA THR A 88 26.59 12.91 -4.35
C THR A 88 26.49 12.40 -2.91
N SER A 89 26.88 13.19 -1.91
CA SER A 89 26.80 12.77 -0.49
C SER A 89 25.35 12.55 -0.03
N LYS A 90 24.41 13.25 -0.66
CA LYS A 90 22.97 13.21 -0.37
C LYS A 90 22.19 12.28 -1.28
N HIS A 91 22.85 11.65 -2.26
CA HIS A 91 22.19 10.74 -3.19
C HIS A 91 21.62 9.53 -2.45
N LYS A 92 20.40 9.14 -2.85
CA LYS A 92 19.74 7.92 -2.41
C LYS A 92 19.59 6.97 -3.61
N VAL A 93 19.73 5.67 -3.38
CA VAL A 93 19.35 4.67 -4.38
C VAL A 93 17.83 4.56 -4.38
N LEU A 94 17.18 4.98 -5.47
CA LEU A 94 15.73 4.87 -5.59
C LEU A 94 15.32 3.48 -6.05
N VAL A 95 14.51 2.82 -5.23
CA VAL A 95 13.90 1.52 -5.51
C VAL A 95 12.39 1.70 -5.52
N VAL A 96 11.73 1.26 -6.58
CA VAL A 96 10.26 1.21 -6.65
C VAL A 96 9.81 -0.24 -6.73
N SER A 97 8.97 -0.67 -5.80
CA SER A 97 8.34 -1.98 -5.83
C SER A 97 6.88 -1.84 -6.23
N VAL A 98 6.49 -2.47 -7.33
CA VAL A 98 5.13 -2.39 -7.89
C VAL A 98 4.33 -3.61 -7.46
N CYS A 99 3.19 -3.37 -6.81
CA CYS A 99 2.24 -4.43 -6.50
C CYS A 99 1.56 -4.92 -7.80
N PRO A 100 1.51 -6.24 -8.07
CA PRO A 100 0.81 -6.78 -9.24
C PRO A 100 -0.65 -6.32 -9.33
N GLN A 101 -1.30 -6.15 -8.18
CA GLN A 101 -2.68 -5.69 -8.05
C GLN A 101 -2.89 -4.23 -8.52
N SER A 102 -1.81 -3.45 -8.65
CA SER A 102 -1.86 -2.10 -9.22
C SER A 102 -1.86 -2.10 -10.75
N LEU A 103 -1.36 -3.16 -11.39
CA LEU A 103 -1.23 -3.21 -12.85
C LEU A 103 -2.57 -3.16 -13.60
N PRO A 104 -3.66 -3.82 -13.14
CA PRO A 104 -4.98 -3.70 -13.77
C PRO A 104 -5.48 -2.25 -13.85
N TYR A 105 -5.19 -1.42 -12.85
CA TYR A 105 -5.55 0.00 -12.87
C TYR A 105 -4.89 0.72 -14.06
N PHE A 106 -3.58 0.56 -14.21
CA PHE A 106 -2.81 1.17 -15.30
C PHE A 106 -3.24 0.61 -16.67
N ALA A 107 -3.50 -0.69 -16.73
CA ALA A 107 -3.96 -1.37 -17.93
C ALA A 107 -5.31 -0.80 -18.41
N ALA A 108 -6.29 -0.73 -17.52
CA ALA A 108 -7.59 -0.15 -17.82
C ALA A 108 -7.45 1.33 -18.21
N LYS A 109 -6.70 2.11 -17.43
CA LYS A 109 -6.57 3.55 -17.67
C LYS A 109 -5.97 3.91 -19.03
N PHE A 110 -4.90 3.22 -19.41
CA PHE A 110 -4.15 3.52 -20.63
C PHE A 110 -4.55 2.64 -21.82
N ASN A 111 -5.63 1.85 -21.69
CA ASN A 111 -6.11 0.92 -22.70
C ASN A 111 -4.99 -0.04 -23.18
N LEU A 112 -4.32 -0.67 -22.21
CA LEU A 112 -3.20 -1.58 -22.41
C LEU A 112 -3.54 -2.98 -21.88
N SER A 113 -2.80 -3.99 -22.34
CA SER A 113 -2.73 -5.26 -21.61
C SER A 113 -2.04 -5.06 -20.26
N VAL A 114 -2.33 -5.91 -19.26
CA VAL A 114 -1.64 -5.89 -17.95
C VAL A 114 -0.13 -6.04 -18.11
N THR A 115 0.31 -6.87 -19.06
CA THR A 115 1.73 -7.06 -19.36
C THR A 115 2.37 -5.81 -19.94
N ASP A 116 1.68 -5.11 -20.87
CA ASP A 116 2.19 -3.86 -21.44
C ASP A 116 2.17 -2.72 -20.42
N ALA A 117 1.15 -2.68 -19.55
CA ALA A 117 1.10 -1.73 -18.45
C ALA A 117 2.31 -1.91 -17.52
N SER A 118 2.67 -3.15 -17.17
CA SER A 118 3.87 -3.45 -16.38
C SER A 118 5.15 -2.96 -17.06
N ARG A 119 5.35 -3.31 -18.35
CA ARG A 119 6.54 -2.88 -19.12
C ARG A 119 6.64 -1.36 -19.23
N ARG A 120 5.54 -0.69 -19.57
CA ARG A 120 5.51 0.76 -19.76
C ARG A 120 5.68 1.50 -18.43
N LEU A 121 5.07 1.03 -17.35
CA LEU A 121 5.27 1.59 -16.02
C LEU A 121 6.73 1.46 -15.58
N CYS A 122 7.35 0.29 -15.79
CA CYS A 122 8.77 0.09 -15.50
C CYS A 122 9.65 1.06 -16.32
N GLY A 123 9.43 1.15 -17.64
CA GLY A 123 10.17 2.07 -18.51
C GLY A 123 9.99 3.54 -18.11
N PHE A 124 8.76 3.94 -17.77
CA PHE A 124 8.46 5.30 -17.28
C PHE A 124 9.23 5.61 -15.99
N LEU A 125 9.14 4.75 -14.97
CA LEU A 125 9.86 4.92 -13.71
C LEU A 125 11.38 5.01 -13.91
N LYS A 126 11.94 4.16 -14.78
CA LYS A 126 13.37 4.21 -15.14
C LYS A 126 13.72 5.55 -15.81
N SER A 127 12.87 6.05 -16.71
CA SER A 127 13.09 7.34 -17.38
C SER A 127 13.07 8.53 -16.42
N LEU A 128 12.36 8.44 -15.29
CA LEU A 128 12.37 9.46 -14.24
C LEU A 128 13.67 9.48 -13.40
N GLY A 129 14.48 8.42 -13.46
CA GLY A 129 15.71 8.27 -12.66
C GLY A 129 15.60 7.26 -11.51
N VAL A 130 14.58 6.38 -11.52
CA VAL A 130 14.52 5.25 -10.58
C VAL A 130 15.60 4.23 -10.93
N HIS A 131 16.35 3.78 -9.93
CA HIS A 131 17.49 2.88 -10.14
C HIS A 131 17.04 1.44 -10.30
N TYR A 132 16.07 0.99 -9.48
CA TYR A 132 15.55 -0.38 -9.50
C TYR A 132 14.03 -0.37 -9.45
N VAL A 133 13.41 -1.19 -10.30
CA VAL A 133 11.96 -1.42 -10.31
C VAL A 133 11.76 -2.92 -10.08
N PHE A 134 11.05 -3.27 -9.01
CA PHE A 134 10.79 -4.64 -8.62
C PHE A 134 9.30 -4.96 -8.68
N ASP A 135 9.00 -6.23 -8.91
CA ASP A 135 7.65 -6.79 -8.78
C ASP A 135 7.52 -7.43 -7.39
N THR A 136 6.45 -7.14 -6.66
CA THR A 136 6.25 -7.67 -5.30
C THR A 136 5.75 -9.12 -5.27
N THR A 137 5.58 -9.81 -6.40
CA THR A 137 5.11 -11.19 -6.47
C THR A 137 5.96 -12.12 -5.62
N ILE A 138 7.28 -11.99 -5.65
CA ILE A 138 8.17 -12.80 -4.82
C ILE A 138 7.91 -12.61 -3.32
N ALA A 139 7.59 -11.38 -2.90
CA ALA A 139 7.24 -11.08 -1.52
C ALA A 139 5.86 -11.65 -1.15
N ALA A 140 4.93 -11.69 -2.11
CA ALA A 140 3.65 -12.36 -1.93
C ALA A 140 3.82 -13.87 -1.77
N ASP A 141 4.69 -14.50 -2.55
CA ASP A 141 5.00 -15.94 -2.45
C ASP A 141 5.57 -16.28 -1.07
N PHE A 142 6.53 -15.51 -0.56
CA PHE A 142 7.04 -15.68 0.80
C PHE A 142 5.94 -15.54 1.87
N SER A 143 5.08 -14.52 1.75
CA SER A 143 3.96 -14.31 2.68
C SER A 143 2.99 -15.51 2.67
N ILE A 144 2.72 -16.09 1.49
CA ILE A 144 1.88 -17.28 1.33
C ILE A 144 2.55 -18.51 1.97
N LEU A 145 3.84 -18.73 1.73
CA LEU A 145 4.58 -19.86 2.29
C LEU A 145 4.60 -19.82 3.82
N GLU A 146 4.83 -18.64 4.41
CA GLU A 146 4.79 -18.50 5.87
C GLU A 146 3.36 -18.65 6.43
N SER A 147 2.35 -18.11 5.75
CA SER A 147 0.94 -18.31 6.11
C SER A 147 0.55 -19.78 6.06
N GLN A 148 1.02 -20.52 5.05
CA GLN A 148 0.77 -21.95 4.89
C GLN A 148 1.43 -22.73 6.03
N LYS A 149 2.70 -22.47 6.34
CA LYS A 149 3.41 -23.13 7.46
C LYS A 149 2.67 -22.91 8.77
N GLU A 150 2.22 -21.69 9.02
CA GLU A 150 1.45 -21.37 10.21
C GLU A 150 0.12 -22.11 10.25
N PHE A 151 -0.63 -22.12 9.13
CA PHE A 151 -1.89 -22.84 9.04
C PHE A 151 -1.70 -24.33 9.34
N VAL A 152 -0.74 -24.98 8.69
CA VAL A 152 -0.44 -26.41 8.88
C VAL A 152 -0.06 -26.68 10.34
N ARG A 153 0.73 -25.80 10.96
CA ARG A 153 1.09 -25.90 12.38
C ARG A 153 -0.16 -25.81 13.28
N ARG A 154 -0.98 -24.77 13.13
CA ARG A 154 -2.23 -24.58 13.91
C ARG A 154 -3.20 -25.74 13.70
N TYR A 155 -3.31 -26.23 12.47
CA TYR A 155 -4.17 -27.36 12.13
C TYR A 155 -3.71 -28.66 12.79
N ARG A 156 -2.41 -28.97 12.78
CA ARG A 156 -1.89 -30.19 13.42
C ARG A 156 -1.93 -30.15 14.95
N GLN A 157 -1.84 -28.95 15.53
CA GLN A 157 -1.81 -28.74 16.99
C GLN A 157 -3.19 -28.43 17.58
N HIS A 158 -4.26 -28.38 16.78
CA HIS A 158 -5.56 -27.97 17.29
C HIS A 158 -6.06 -28.95 18.37
N SER A 159 -6.54 -28.41 19.48
CA SER A 159 -7.27 -29.17 20.50
C SER A 159 -8.56 -28.42 20.83
N GLU A 160 -9.52 -29.09 21.48
CA GLU A 160 -10.76 -28.41 21.91
C GLU A 160 -10.50 -27.31 22.95
N GLU A 161 -9.37 -27.40 23.67
CA GLU A 161 -8.93 -26.48 24.71
C GLU A 161 -8.19 -25.24 24.14
N GLU A 162 -7.43 -25.39 23.05
CA GLU A 162 -6.74 -24.29 22.35
C GLU A 162 -7.34 -24.04 20.95
N ARG A 163 -8.42 -23.27 20.91
CA ARG A 163 -9.11 -22.89 19.66
C ARG A 163 -8.36 -21.79 18.92
N THR A 164 -7.29 -22.16 18.21
CA THR A 164 -6.53 -21.25 17.34
C THR A 164 -7.05 -21.22 15.89
N LEU A 165 -8.12 -21.95 15.62
CA LEU A 165 -8.84 -22.05 14.34
C LEU A 165 -10.27 -21.48 14.46
N PRO A 166 -10.83 -20.89 13.38
CA PRO A 166 -10.24 -20.74 12.05
C PRO A 166 -9.05 -19.78 12.04
N MET A 167 -8.09 -19.98 11.12
CA MET A 167 -7.02 -19.01 10.90
C MET A 167 -7.49 -17.97 9.88
N LEU A 168 -7.39 -16.69 10.23
CA LEU A 168 -7.80 -15.57 9.41
C LEU A 168 -6.58 -14.91 8.77
N THR A 169 -6.70 -14.51 7.50
CA THR A 169 -5.60 -13.85 6.79
C THR A 169 -5.24 -12.51 7.40
N SER A 170 -3.98 -12.08 7.29
CA SER A 170 -3.49 -10.79 7.81
C SER A 170 -2.83 -9.89 6.73
N ALA A 171 -2.82 -10.33 5.47
CA ALA A 171 -2.14 -9.59 4.39
C ALA A 171 -2.79 -8.22 4.03
N CYS A 172 -4.07 -8.04 4.37
CA CYS A 172 -4.84 -6.81 4.15
C CYS A 172 -4.79 -5.91 5.40
N PRO A 173 -4.14 -4.74 5.34
CA PRO A 173 -3.99 -3.88 6.54
C PRO A 173 -5.32 -3.30 7.02
N GLY A 174 -6.24 -2.97 6.11
CA GLY A 174 -7.57 -2.49 6.48
C GLY A 174 -8.35 -3.52 7.30
N TRP A 175 -8.24 -4.79 6.94
CA TRP A 175 -8.83 -5.90 7.69
C TRP A 175 -8.17 -6.08 9.06
N VAL A 176 -6.83 -6.12 9.13
CA VAL A 176 -6.09 -6.25 10.40
C VAL A 176 -6.49 -5.12 11.35
N ARG A 177 -6.52 -3.88 10.87
CA ARG A 177 -6.89 -2.71 11.66
C ARG A 177 -8.34 -2.75 12.12
N TYR A 178 -9.26 -3.21 11.28
CA TYR A 178 -10.65 -3.43 11.66
C TYR A 178 -10.75 -4.50 12.75
N ALA A 179 -10.07 -5.63 12.59
CA ALA A 179 -10.03 -6.70 13.58
C ALA A 179 -9.49 -6.21 14.93
N GLU A 180 -8.40 -5.44 14.94
CA GLU A 180 -7.79 -4.89 16.16
C GLU A 180 -8.66 -3.85 16.87
N ARG A 181 -9.20 -2.88 16.12
CA ARG A 181 -9.88 -1.71 16.72
C ARG A 181 -11.37 -1.94 16.97
N VAL A 182 -12.02 -2.82 16.20
CA VAL A 182 -13.48 -3.01 16.26
C VAL A 182 -13.84 -4.37 16.84
N LEU A 183 -13.15 -5.44 16.44
CA LEU A 183 -13.53 -6.80 16.83
C LEU A 183 -12.80 -7.30 18.08
N GLY A 184 -11.59 -6.80 18.34
CA GLY A 184 -10.81 -7.06 19.55
C GLY A 184 -10.28 -8.49 19.66
N ARG A 185 -9.89 -8.87 20.89
CA ARG A 185 -9.18 -10.12 21.21
C ARG A 185 -9.81 -11.40 20.67
N PRO A 186 -11.15 -11.58 20.67
CA PRO A 186 -11.77 -12.80 20.14
C PRO A 186 -11.45 -13.07 18.67
N ILE A 187 -11.09 -12.03 17.89
CA ILE A 187 -10.75 -12.16 16.47
C ILE A 187 -9.24 -12.03 16.24
N THR A 188 -8.55 -11.16 16.97
CA THR A 188 -7.11 -10.94 16.71
C THR A 188 -6.25 -12.17 17.02
N ALA A 189 -6.66 -13.04 17.94
CA ALA A 189 -5.98 -14.33 18.19
C ALA A 189 -6.01 -15.29 16.98
N HIS A 190 -7.00 -15.12 16.10
CA HIS A 190 -7.17 -15.92 14.90
C HIS A 190 -6.40 -15.37 13.69
N LEU A 191 -5.87 -14.13 13.76
CA LEU A 191 -5.08 -13.56 12.67
C LEU A 191 -3.78 -14.34 12.46
N CYS A 192 -3.44 -14.55 11.20
CA CYS A 192 -2.16 -15.06 10.77
C CYS A 192 -1.04 -14.09 11.18
N THR A 193 0.05 -14.65 11.69
CA THR A 193 1.24 -13.91 12.15
C THR A 193 2.25 -13.66 11.04
N ALA A 194 2.08 -14.28 9.86
CA ALA A 194 2.90 -14.02 8.71
C ALA A 194 2.84 -12.55 8.31
N LYS A 195 4.01 -11.98 7.99
CA LYS A 195 4.13 -10.61 7.46
C LYS A 195 3.36 -10.49 6.15
N SER A 196 2.78 -9.32 5.90
CA SER A 196 2.15 -9.03 4.62
C SER A 196 3.20 -8.98 3.48
N PRO A 197 2.78 -9.11 2.21
CA PRO A 197 3.70 -8.96 1.07
C PRO A 197 4.47 -7.63 1.07
N GLN A 198 3.89 -6.55 1.57
CA GLN A 198 4.56 -5.25 1.66
C GLN A 198 5.68 -5.28 2.70
N GLN A 199 5.39 -5.80 3.91
CA GLN A 199 6.37 -5.94 4.98
C GLN A 199 7.52 -6.88 4.61
N VAL A 200 7.19 -7.97 3.90
CA VAL A 200 8.18 -8.88 3.33
C VAL A 200 9.04 -8.15 2.31
N MET A 201 8.43 -7.41 1.38
CA MET A 201 9.19 -6.66 0.37
C MET A 201 10.09 -5.59 0.99
N GLY A 202 9.61 -4.89 2.03
CA GLY A 202 10.44 -3.96 2.80
C GLY A 202 11.67 -4.65 3.38
N SER A 203 11.52 -5.87 3.92
CA SER A 203 12.64 -6.68 4.43
C SER A 203 13.58 -7.12 3.29
N LEU A 204 13.04 -7.55 2.14
CA LEU A 204 13.85 -7.94 0.98
C LEU A 204 14.68 -6.76 0.43
N VAL A 205 14.11 -5.56 0.38
CA VAL A 205 14.79 -4.37 -0.17
C VAL A 205 15.78 -3.76 0.83
N LYS A 206 15.33 -3.51 2.07
CA LYS A 206 16.11 -2.79 3.07
C LYS A 206 17.13 -3.68 3.78
N ASP A 207 16.98 -5.00 3.75
CA ASP A 207 17.95 -5.92 4.34
C ASP A 207 18.72 -6.70 3.27
N TYR A 208 18.06 -7.65 2.59
CA TYR A 208 18.75 -8.56 1.66
C TYR A 208 19.40 -7.82 0.49
N PHE A 209 18.64 -7.00 -0.23
CA PHE A 209 19.13 -6.25 -1.37
C PHE A 209 20.17 -5.18 -0.96
N ALA A 210 19.93 -4.48 0.15
CA ALA A 210 20.88 -3.50 0.68
C ALA A 210 22.26 -4.13 0.94
N ARG A 211 22.30 -5.29 1.62
CA ARG A 211 23.55 -6.05 1.85
C ARG A 211 24.19 -6.51 0.54
N GLN A 212 23.41 -7.02 -0.41
CA GLN A 212 23.92 -7.43 -1.73
C GLN A 212 24.57 -6.27 -2.50
N GLN A 213 24.07 -5.05 -2.32
CA GLN A 213 24.61 -3.84 -2.94
C GLN A 213 25.70 -3.15 -2.11
N ASN A 214 26.08 -3.69 -0.94
CA ASN A 214 26.97 -3.04 0.03
C ASN A 214 26.49 -1.63 0.44
N LEU A 215 25.18 -1.45 0.59
CA LEU A 215 24.54 -0.20 1.00
C LEU A 215 23.94 -0.33 2.39
N SER A 216 23.92 0.76 3.15
CA SER A 216 23.10 0.82 4.36
C SER A 216 21.61 1.01 3.99
N PRO A 217 20.67 0.51 4.80
CA PRO A 217 19.23 0.62 4.53
C PRO A 217 18.75 2.08 4.34
N GLU A 218 19.40 3.04 5.00
CA GLU A 218 19.10 4.47 4.93
C GLU A 218 19.52 5.10 3.60
N LYS A 219 20.48 4.49 2.89
CA LYS A 219 20.90 4.98 1.56
C LYS A 219 19.90 4.59 0.47
N ILE A 220 18.99 3.68 0.73
CA ILE A 220 17.92 3.30 -0.19
C ILE A 220 16.68 4.12 0.13
N PHE A 221 16.07 4.73 -0.89
CA PHE A 221 14.73 5.30 -0.81
C PHE A 221 13.76 4.35 -1.52
N HIS A 222 13.03 3.57 -0.73
CA HIS A 222 12.13 2.52 -1.19
C HIS A 222 10.69 3.03 -1.25
N VAL A 223 10.14 3.03 -2.45
CA VAL A 223 8.77 3.40 -2.76
C VAL A 223 7.97 2.16 -3.12
N ILE A 224 6.75 2.05 -2.63
CA ILE A 224 5.82 0.99 -3.03
C ILE A 224 4.66 1.61 -3.80
N VAL A 225 4.40 1.10 -5.01
CA VAL A 225 3.19 1.42 -5.78
C VAL A 225 2.14 0.37 -5.44
N ALA A 226 1.09 0.79 -4.74
CA ALA A 226 0.08 -0.09 -4.16
C ALA A 226 -1.34 0.23 -4.65
N PRO A 227 -2.30 -0.72 -4.60
CA PRO A 227 -3.66 -0.50 -5.07
C PRO A 227 -4.57 0.20 -4.05
N CYS A 228 -4.12 0.45 -2.81
CA CYS A 228 -4.98 0.83 -1.69
C CYS A 228 -4.27 1.79 -0.72
N TYR A 229 -5.02 2.71 -0.10
CA TYR A 229 -4.49 3.62 0.94
C TYR A 229 -4.14 2.90 2.25
N ASP A 230 -4.78 1.77 2.57
CA ASP A 230 -4.47 0.99 3.77
C ASP A 230 -3.00 0.52 3.79
N LYS A 231 -2.36 0.40 2.61
CA LYS A 231 -0.93 0.10 2.50
C LYS A 231 -0.03 1.25 2.97
N LYS A 232 -0.49 2.50 2.86
CA LYS A 232 0.21 3.65 3.46
C LYS A 232 0.16 3.60 4.99
N LEU A 233 -0.97 3.18 5.56
CA LEU A 233 -1.13 2.98 7.01
C LEU A 233 -0.19 1.87 7.51
N GLU A 234 -0.12 0.76 6.80
CA GLU A 234 0.82 -0.34 7.14
C GLU A 234 2.27 0.14 7.17
N ALA A 235 2.71 0.92 6.18
CA ALA A 235 4.07 1.45 6.14
C ALA A 235 4.39 2.39 7.33
N LEU A 236 3.39 3.01 7.95
CA LEU A 236 3.57 3.80 9.17
C LEU A 236 3.78 2.91 10.39
N GLN A 237 3.05 1.80 10.47
CA GLN A 237 3.10 0.86 11.60
C GLN A 237 4.41 0.06 11.68
N GLU A 238 5.09 -0.18 10.54
CA GLU A 238 6.43 -0.81 10.52
C GLU A 238 7.50 -0.06 11.34
N SER A 239 7.20 1.16 11.80
CA SER A 239 8.11 2.00 12.58
C SER A 239 8.24 1.58 14.05
N PHE A 240 7.41 0.65 14.55
CA PHE A 240 7.40 0.21 15.97
C PHE A 240 7.01 -1.29 16.11
N PRO A 241 7.80 -2.18 16.74
CA PRO A 241 9.19 -2.06 17.22
C PRO A 241 10.23 -2.33 16.10
N PRO A 242 11.48 -1.86 16.25
CA PRO A 242 12.51 -2.02 15.23
C PRO A 242 12.91 -3.50 15.10
N ALA A 243 12.55 -4.12 13.99
CA ALA A 243 13.17 -5.38 13.59
C ALA A 243 14.64 -5.11 13.25
N LEU A 244 15.57 -5.40 14.18
CA LEU A 244 17.04 -5.41 14.12
C LEU A 244 17.82 -4.23 13.47
N HIS A 245 17.22 -3.37 12.65
CA HIS A 245 17.93 -2.40 11.79
C HIS A 245 17.21 -1.05 11.62
N GLY A 246 16.31 -0.65 12.53
CA GLY A 246 15.87 0.75 12.71
C GLY A 246 15.24 1.51 11.53
N SER A 247 15.20 0.96 10.31
CA SER A 247 14.72 1.62 9.10
C SER A 247 13.37 1.06 8.69
N ARG A 248 12.43 1.95 8.32
CA ARG A 248 11.12 1.59 7.77
C ARG A 248 11.30 0.75 6.51
N GLY A 249 10.48 -0.30 6.35
CA GLY A 249 10.55 -1.19 5.18
C GLY A 249 10.20 -0.45 3.89
N ALA A 250 9.20 0.43 3.93
CA ALA A 250 8.89 1.38 2.87
C ALA A 250 9.03 2.84 3.37
N ASP A 251 9.73 3.68 2.60
CA ASP A 251 9.87 5.11 2.91
C ASP A 251 8.66 5.91 2.42
N CYS A 252 8.02 5.47 1.34
CA CYS A 252 6.82 6.07 0.79
C CYS A 252 5.94 5.02 0.10
N VAL A 253 4.63 5.09 0.28
CA VAL A 253 3.66 4.27 -0.46
C VAL A 253 2.78 5.20 -1.29
N LEU A 254 2.65 4.88 -2.57
CA LEU A 254 1.91 5.68 -3.55
C LEU A 254 0.80 4.81 -4.13
N THR A 255 -0.44 5.30 -4.10
CA THR A 255 -1.54 4.53 -4.64
C THR A 255 -1.55 4.60 -6.17
N SER A 256 -2.13 3.59 -6.82
CA SER A 256 -2.29 3.59 -8.28
C SER A 256 -3.07 4.80 -8.77
N GLY A 257 -4.07 5.28 -8.02
CA GLY A 257 -4.84 6.49 -8.35
C GLY A 257 -4.03 7.79 -8.25
N GLU A 258 -3.06 7.86 -7.34
CA GLU A 258 -2.16 9.01 -7.20
C GLU A 258 -1.17 9.16 -8.34
N SER A 259 -1.06 8.15 -9.22
CA SER A 259 -0.25 8.22 -10.43
C SER A 259 -0.73 9.30 -11.41
N GLN A 260 -1.93 9.87 -11.23
CA GLN A 260 -2.41 11.01 -12.02
C GLN A 260 -1.54 12.26 -11.87
N ALA A 261 -0.79 12.35 -10.79
CA ALA A 261 0.09 13.49 -10.51
C ALA A 261 1.53 13.31 -11.03
N TRP A 262 1.80 12.27 -11.83
CA TRP A 262 3.14 11.85 -12.24
C TRP A 262 3.38 12.03 -13.74
#